data_AF-A0A1U8C6J3-F1
#
_entry.id   AF-A0A1U8C6J3-F1
#
_cell.length_a   1.000
_cell.length_b   1.000
_cell.length_c   1.000
_cell.angle_alpha   90.00
_cell.angle_beta   90.00
_cell.angle_gamma   90.00
#
_symmetry.space_group_name_H-M   'P 1'
#
loop_
_entity.id
_entity.type
_entity.pdbx_description
1 polymer ?
#
loop_
_entity_poly.entity_id
_entity_poly.type
_entity_poly.pdbx_seq_one_letter_code
_entity_poly.pdbx_strand_id
1 'polypeptide(L)'
;MAVEELQCIIKRCQILEESDFKEEDFGLFQLAGQRCIEDGHVDQLLEIVQDEKNKTIIKSMGWNLVGPVVRCLLRNGEEDKRGDCLLMFDLLLKLCNPKELLLGLLELIEEPSGKQISQIILLLLQPLQTVIQKLPSNKAYSVGLALSTLWSQLSLLPVPYSEEYTQIDDYGLCQCCKALIEFTRPFVEEVVDNKENKENEKLKDELLKFCFKSLKCPLLTAQFLEQSEDGGNDPFRGFACEIIGFLSQIGHPVPKIILNHGRKKRTWDYLELEEEEDRQLADAMASLTYLVFVQGIGIDQLPVVLR
;
A
#
# COMPACT_ATOMS: atom_id res chain seq x y z
N MET A 1 -1.28 36.23 -9.01
CA MET A 1 -1.89 35.57 -10.19
C MET A 1 -2.45 34.19 -9.86
N ALA A 2 -1.63 33.16 -9.56
CA ALA A 2 -2.16 31.81 -9.29
C ALA A 2 -3.08 31.72 -8.06
N VAL A 3 -2.70 32.36 -6.95
CA VAL A 3 -3.52 32.39 -5.72
C VAL A 3 -4.84 33.14 -5.94
N GLU A 4 -4.83 34.22 -6.73
CA GLU A 4 -6.04 34.98 -7.05
C GLU A 4 -7.01 34.17 -7.92
N GLU A 5 -6.48 33.41 -8.89
CA GLU A 5 -7.24 32.46 -9.71
C GLU A 5 -7.93 31.40 -8.83
N LEU A 6 -7.18 30.79 -7.91
CA LEU A 6 -7.73 29.82 -6.96
C LEU A 6 -8.80 30.43 -6.06
N GLN A 7 -8.58 31.64 -5.53
CA GLN A 7 -9.57 32.33 -4.72
C GLN A 7 -10.84 32.68 -5.51
N CYS A 8 -10.74 32.99 -6.80
CA CYS A 8 -11.90 33.22 -7.65
C CYS A 8 -12.71 31.94 -7.86
N ILE A 9 -12.04 30.81 -8.08
CA ILE A 9 -12.67 29.50 -8.19
C ILE A 9 -13.39 29.15 -6.88
N ILE A 10 -12.71 29.29 -5.73
CA ILE A 10 -13.28 29.01 -4.41
C ILE A 10 -14.50 29.90 -4.13
N LYS A 11 -14.41 31.22 -4.37
CA LYS A 11 -15.55 32.13 -4.18
C LYS A 11 -16.76 31.74 -5.04
N ARG A 12 -16.53 31.27 -6.26
CA ARG A 12 -17.60 30.75 -7.12
C ARG A 12 -18.21 29.48 -6.56
N CYS A 13 -17.38 28.52 -6.12
CA CYS A 13 -17.84 27.26 -5.55
C CYS A 13 -18.49 27.40 -4.16
N GLN A 14 -18.15 28.43 -3.38
CA GLN A 14 -18.77 28.71 -2.07
C GLN A 14 -20.27 29.01 -2.16
N ILE A 15 -20.76 29.46 -3.32
CA ILE A 15 -22.17 29.80 -3.54
C ILE A 15 -22.98 28.55 -3.94
N LEU A 16 -22.31 27.48 -4.36
CA LEU A 16 -22.92 26.25 -4.84
C LEU A 16 -23.09 25.22 -3.71
N GLU A 17 -24.06 24.34 -3.86
CA GLU A 17 -24.16 23.15 -3.00
C GLU A 17 -23.21 22.04 -3.49
N GLU A 18 -22.85 21.10 -2.60
CA GLU A 18 -21.90 20.01 -2.90
C GLU A 18 -22.34 19.16 -4.12
N SER A 19 -23.65 19.01 -4.34
CA SER A 19 -24.23 18.28 -5.48
C SER A 19 -24.14 19.00 -6.82
N ASP A 20 -23.89 20.31 -6.81
CA ASP A 20 -23.89 21.14 -8.02
C ASP A 20 -22.48 21.34 -8.61
N PHE A 21 -21.46 20.79 -7.96
CA PHE A 21 -20.08 20.81 -8.44
C PHE A 21 -19.95 20.01 -9.74
N LYS A 22 -19.41 20.65 -10.78
CA LYS A 22 -19.17 20.03 -12.08
C LYS A 22 -17.74 19.51 -12.16
N GLU A 23 -17.52 18.51 -12.99
CA GLU A 23 -16.18 17.95 -13.27
C GLU A 23 -15.15 19.02 -13.65
N GLU A 24 -15.56 20.02 -14.44
CA GLU A 24 -14.73 21.19 -14.80
C GLU A 24 -14.22 21.96 -13.57
N ASP A 25 -15.03 22.03 -12.49
CA ASP A 25 -14.66 22.75 -11.27
C ASP A 25 -13.53 22.03 -10.53
N PHE A 26 -13.53 20.68 -10.52
CA PHE A 26 -12.46 19.87 -9.95
C PHE A 26 -11.15 20.08 -10.73
N GLY A 27 -11.21 20.05 -12.07
CA GLY A 27 -10.03 20.26 -12.92
C GLY A 27 -9.45 21.67 -12.79
N LEU A 28 -10.29 22.71 -12.76
CA LEU A 28 -9.85 24.09 -12.56
C LEU A 28 -9.23 24.28 -11.16
N PHE A 29 -9.83 23.72 -10.13
CA PHE A 29 -9.31 23.75 -8.76
C PHE A 29 -7.94 23.07 -8.67
N GLN A 30 -7.80 21.88 -9.26
CA GLN A 30 -6.54 21.14 -9.33
C GLN A 30 -5.44 21.96 -10.01
N LEU A 31 -5.73 22.53 -11.19
CA LEU A 31 -4.75 23.28 -11.97
C LEU A 31 -4.30 24.56 -11.24
N ALA A 32 -5.25 25.32 -10.69
CA ALA A 32 -4.93 26.54 -9.95
C ALA A 32 -4.15 26.22 -8.66
N GLY A 33 -4.51 25.17 -7.93
CA GLY A 33 -3.78 24.73 -6.74
C GLY A 33 -2.38 24.20 -7.06
N GLN A 34 -2.22 23.44 -8.16
CA GLN A 34 -0.92 22.99 -8.63
C GLN A 34 -0.01 24.19 -8.96
N ARG A 35 -0.54 25.21 -9.67
CA ARG A 35 0.22 26.44 -9.94
C ARG A 35 0.64 27.16 -8.66
N CYS A 36 -0.24 27.21 -7.65
CA CYS A 36 0.12 27.80 -6.35
C CYS A 36 1.30 27.07 -5.70
N ILE A 37 1.34 25.74 -5.77
CA ILE A 37 2.44 24.94 -5.23
C ILE A 37 3.73 25.16 -6.04
N GLU A 38 3.63 25.17 -7.37
CA GLU A 38 4.76 25.37 -8.28
C GLU A 38 5.39 26.77 -8.15
N ASP A 39 4.56 27.80 -7.94
CA ASP A 39 4.97 29.19 -7.72
C ASP A 39 5.51 29.44 -6.29
N GLY A 40 5.45 28.44 -5.40
CA GLY A 40 5.97 28.52 -4.04
C GLY A 40 5.04 29.19 -3.03
N HIS A 41 3.73 29.25 -3.31
CA HIS A 41 2.70 29.84 -2.46
C HIS A 41 1.96 28.77 -1.62
N VAL A 42 2.70 27.82 -1.06
CA VAL A 42 2.14 26.70 -0.27
C VAL A 42 1.52 27.20 1.04
N ASP A 43 2.11 28.23 1.64
CA ASP A 43 1.63 28.95 2.83
C ASP A 43 0.22 29.53 2.62
N GLN A 44 0.02 30.28 1.53
CA GLN A 44 -1.27 30.88 1.19
C GLN A 44 -2.31 29.82 0.82
N LEU A 45 -1.88 28.74 0.17
CA LEU A 45 -2.74 27.60 -0.09
C LEU A 45 -3.17 26.94 1.23
N LEU A 46 -2.27 26.83 2.21
CA LEU A 46 -2.56 26.25 3.54
C LEU A 46 -3.62 27.08 4.28
N GLU A 47 -3.50 28.41 4.26
CA GLU A 47 -4.51 29.31 4.84
C GLU A 47 -5.89 29.11 4.20
N ILE A 48 -5.93 28.97 2.87
CA ILE A 48 -7.16 28.70 2.11
C ILE A 48 -7.79 27.36 2.52
N VAL A 49 -6.99 26.31 2.65
CA VAL A 49 -7.46 24.96 3.01
C VAL A 49 -7.95 24.91 4.47
N GLN A 50 -7.35 25.70 5.36
CA GLN A 50 -7.72 25.79 6.78
C GLN A 50 -8.98 26.64 7.04
N ASP A 51 -9.37 27.51 6.12
CA ASP A 51 -10.57 28.35 6.30
C ASP A 51 -11.84 27.47 6.35
N GLU A 52 -12.56 27.52 7.48
CA GLU A 52 -13.81 26.78 7.69
C GLU A 52 -14.88 27.10 6.64
N LYS A 53 -14.83 28.28 5.99
CA LYS A 53 -15.74 28.63 4.88
C LYS A 53 -15.54 27.72 3.67
N ASN A 54 -14.34 27.17 3.51
CA ASN A 54 -13.96 26.34 2.36
C ASN A 54 -14.16 24.85 2.64
N LYS A 55 -14.58 24.47 3.85
CA LYS A 55 -14.65 23.08 4.30
C LYS A 55 -15.39 22.14 3.35
N THR A 56 -16.54 22.55 2.83
CA THR A 56 -17.33 21.73 1.88
C THR A 56 -16.56 21.48 0.59
N ILE A 57 -15.88 22.51 0.07
CA ILE A 57 -15.07 22.44 -1.15
C ILE A 57 -13.84 21.56 -0.89
N ILE A 58 -13.15 21.75 0.23
CA ILE A 58 -11.97 20.93 0.56
C ILE A 58 -12.35 19.47 0.78
N LYS A 59 -13.49 19.21 1.43
CA LYS A 59 -13.99 17.86 1.63
C LYS A 59 -14.26 17.13 0.30
N SER A 60 -14.80 17.81 -0.70
CA SER A 60 -15.16 17.21 -1.99
C SER A 60 -14.03 17.26 -3.04
N MET A 61 -13.33 18.38 -3.17
CA MET A 61 -12.34 18.65 -4.22
C MET A 61 -10.89 18.62 -3.72
N GLY A 62 -10.64 18.73 -2.41
CA GLY A 62 -9.30 18.87 -1.86
C GLY A 62 -8.35 17.72 -2.21
N TRP A 63 -8.88 16.52 -2.41
CA TRP A 63 -8.09 15.34 -2.80
C TRP A 63 -7.33 15.54 -4.12
N ASN A 64 -7.80 16.40 -5.03
CA ASN A 64 -7.11 16.70 -6.29
C ASN A 64 -5.75 17.38 -6.08
N LEU A 65 -5.52 17.99 -4.92
CA LEU A 65 -4.23 18.61 -4.57
C LEU A 65 -3.21 17.61 -4.06
N VAL A 66 -3.62 16.37 -3.74
CA VAL A 66 -2.73 15.36 -3.17
C VAL A 66 -1.58 15.03 -4.11
N GLY A 67 -1.86 14.80 -5.40
CA GLY A 67 -0.82 14.54 -6.40
C GLY A 67 0.22 15.66 -6.52
N PRO A 68 -0.19 16.92 -6.75
CA PRO A 68 0.71 18.07 -6.72
C PRO A 68 1.53 18.19 -5.42
N VAL A 69 0.94 17.97 -4.26
CA VAL A 69 1.63 18.03 -2.96
C VAL A 69 2.65 16.90 -2.80
N VAL A 70 2.30 15.67 -3.17
CA VAL A 70 3.23 14.54 -3.15
C VAL A 70 4.41 14.77 -4.09
N ARG A 71 4.15 15.32 -5.29
CA ARG A 71 5.22 15.74 -6.23
C ARG A 71 6.10 16.85 -5.64
N CYS A 72 5.54 17.80 -4.88
CA CYS A 72 6.33 18.78 -4.12
C CYS A 72 7.25 18.10 -3.10
N LEU A 73 6.72 17.16 -2.31
CA LEU A 73 7.46 16.47 -1.24
C LEU A 73 8.64 15.64 -1.75
N LEU A 74 8.50 15.06 -2.95
CA LEU A 74 9.55 14.24 -3.58
C LEU A 74 10.59 15.07 -4.32
N ARG A 75 10.33 16.36 -4.57
CA ARG A 75 11.29 17.24 -5.23
C ARG A 75 12.41 17.58 -4.26
N ASN A 76 13.66 17.31 -4.65
CA ASN A 76 14.85 17.75 -3.91
C ASN A 76 14.85 19.29 -3.85
N GLY A 77 14.43 19.85 -2.71
CA GLY A 77 14.24 21.28 -2.50
C GLY A 77 14.55 21.72 -1.07
N GLU A 78 14.41 23.02 -0.80
CA GLU A 78 14.66 23.66 0.50
C GLU A 78 13.80 23.02 1.60
N GLU A 79 14.41 22.67 2.74
CA GLU A 79 13.77 21.98 3.85
C GLU A 79 12.53 22.73 4.40
N ASP A 80 12.56 24.06 4.40
CA ASP A 80 11.45 24.90 4.88
C ASP A 80 10.16 24.67 4.06
N LYS A 81 10.27 24.58 2.73
CA LYS A 81 9.12 24.31 1.83
C LYS A 81 8.59 22.88 1.99
N ARG A 82 9.44 21.95 2.40
CA ARG A 82 9.05 20.56 2.67
C ARG A 82 8.17 20.48 3.92
N GLY A 83 8.43 21.30 4.94
CA GLY A 83 7.58 21.42 6.13
C GLY A 83 6.14 21.80 5.79
N ASP A 84 5.96 22.86 4.99
CA ASP A 84 4.63 23.31 4.57
C ASP A 84 3.91 22.30 3.67
N CYS A 85 4.62 21.65 2.73
CA CYS A 85 4.05 20.59 1.91
C CYS A 85 3.62 19.36 2.76
N LEU A 86 4.34 19.02 3.84
CA LEU A 86 3.95 17.94 4.76
C LEU A 86 2.70 18.32 5.56
N LEU A 87 2.66 19.55 6.11
CA LEU A 87 1.49 20.06 6.83
C LEU A 87 0.25 20.11 5.94
N MET A 88 0.42 20.53 4.68
CA MET A 88 -0.64 20.50 3.68
C MET A 88 -1.15 19.08 3.44
N PHE A 89 -0.23 18.14 3.25
CA PHE A 89 -0.59 16.74 3.01
C PHE A 89 -1.38 16.16 4.18
N ASP A 90 -0.91 16.33 5.41
CA ASP A 90 -1.61 15.88 6.62
C ASP A 90 -3.00 16.50 6.77
N LEU A 91 -3.14 17.78 6.41
CA LEU A 91 -4.41 18.48 6.45
C LEU A 91 -5.40 17.92 5.42
N LEU A 92 -4.94 17.64 4.20
CA LEU A 92 -5.77 17.00 3.16
C LEU A 92 -6.21 15.60 3.62
N LEU A 93 -5.33 14.80 4.22
CA LEU A 93 -5.68 13.48 4.77
C LEU A 93 -6.75 13.55 5.89
N LYS A 94 -6.87 14.70 6.56
CA LYS A 94 -7.83 14.93 7.64
C LYS A 94 -9.18 15.45 7.11
N LEU A 95 -9.17 16.32 6.11
CA LEU A 95 -10.37 17.07 5.69
C LEU A 95 -11.09 16.44 4.50
N CYS A 96 -10.37 15.76 3.60
CA CYS A 96 -10.93 15.22 2.37
C CYS A 96 -11.82 13.98 2.61
N ASN A 97 -12.72 13.71 1.67
CA ASN A 97 -13.50 12.48 1.64
C ASN A 97 -12.57 11.25 1.50
N PRO A 98 -12.64 10.27 2.42
CA PRO A 98 -11.72 9.14 2.41
C PRO A 98 -11.87 8.23 1.19
N LYS A 99 -13.03 8.20 0.51
CA LYS A 99 -13.23 7.38 -0.69
C LYS A 99 -12.42 7.91 -1.87
N GLU A 100 -12.56 9.19 -2.18
CA GLU A 100 -11.82 9.83 -3.28
C GLU A 100 -10.34 9.91 -2.96
N LEU A 101 -10.00 10.17 -1.69
CA LEU A 101 -8.62 10.20 -1.23
C LEU A 101 -7.93 8.85 -1.37
N LEU A 102 -8.62 7.74 -1.10
CA LEU A 102 -8.09 6.40 -1.34
C LEU A 102 -7.73 6.23 -2.82
N LEU A 103 -8.65 6.57 -3.73
CA LEU A 103 -8.43 6.41 -5.17
C LEU A 103 -7.28 7.28 -5.65
N GLY A 104 -7.23 8.56 -5.25
CA GLY A 104 -6.14 9.46 -5.62
C GLY A 104 -4.77 9.02 -5.09
N LEU A 105 -4.70 8.42 -3.89
CA LEU A 105 -3.46 7.85 -3.37
C LEU A 105 -3.01 6.61 -4.16
N LEU A 106 -3.95 5.76 -4.58
CA LEU A 106 -3.65 4.57 -5.37
C LEU A 106 -3.17 4.92 -6.78
N GLU A 107 -3.75 5.93 -7.40
CA GLU A 107 -3.31 6.45 -8.70
C GLU A 107 -1.84 6.92 -8.63
N LEU A 108 -1.47 7.64 -7.57
CA LEU A 108 -0.09 8.07 -7.36
C LEU A 108 0.88 6.92 -7.13
N ILE A 109 0.43 5.83 -6.52
CA ILE A 109 1.26 4.62 -6.36
C ILE A 109 1.46 3.92 -7.70
N GLU A 110 0.47 3.97 -8.60
CA GLU A 110 0.51 3.29 -9.90
C GLU A 110 1.33 4.03 -10.97
N GLU A 111 1.42 5.36 -10.89
CA GLU A 111 2.14 6.23 -11.84
C GLU A 111 3.67 6.02 -11.97
N PRO A 112 4.47 5.87 -10.88
CA PRO A 112 5.92 5.89 -10.96
C PRO A 112 6.52 4.66 -11.63
N SER A 113 7.78 4.78 -12.07
CA SER A 113 8.56 3.66 -12.60
C SER A 113 9.99 3.65 -12.08
N GLY A 114 10.63 2.47 -12.12
CA GLY A 114 12.01 2.29 -11.66
C GLY A 114 12.19 2.65 -10.19
N LYS A 115 13.25 3.39 -9.86
CA LYS A 115 13.61 3.73 -8.47
C LYS A 115 12.59 4.64 -7.76
N GLN A 116 11.74 5.36 -8.50
CA GLN A 116 10.75 6.24 -7.88
C GLN A 116 9.61 5.46 -7.21
N ILE A 117 9.38 4.21 -7.63
CA ILE A 117 8.34 3.34 -7.04
C ILE A 117 8.53 3.24 -5.53
N SER A 118 9.75 2.96 -5.06
CA SER A 118 9.99 2.78 -3.63
C SER A 118 9.81 4.07 -2.84
N GLN A 119 10.22 5.21 -3.38
CA GLN A 119 10.02 6.52 -2.74
C GLN A 119 8.55 6.84 -2.54
N ILE A 120 7.72 6.58 -3.57
CA ILE A 120 6.28 6.82 -3.50
C ILE A 120 5.61 5.84 -2.54
N ILE A 121 5.92 4.53 -2.64
CA ILE A 121 5.36 3.52 -1.73
C ILE A 121 5.68 3.90 -0.28
N LEU A 122 6.95 4.16 0.04
CA LEU A 122 7.37 4.48 1.41
C LEU A 122 6.70 5.76 1.94
N LEU A 123 6.48 6.76 1.09
CA LEU A 123 5.80 8.01 1.48
C LEU A 123 4.31 7.81 1.72
N LEU A 124 3.64 6.97 0.92
CA LEU A 124 2.18 6.88 0.89
C LEU A 124 1.58 5.73 1.71
N LEU A 125 2.38 4.76 2.17
CA LEU A 125 1.87 3.61 2.95
C LEU A 125 1.10 4.02 4.21
N GLN A 126 1.67 4.89 5.05
CA GLN A 126 1.00 5.34 6.28
C GLN A 126 -0.26 6.19 6.02
N PRO A 127 -0.23 7.16 5.08
CA PRO A 127 -1.43 7.85 4.62
C PRO A 127 -2.52 6.89 4.14
N LEU A 128 -2.16 5.94 3.29
CA LEU A 128 -3.08 4.95 2.73
C LEU A 128 -3.73 4.11 3.83
N GLN A 129 -2.95 3.64 4.81
CA GLN A 129 -3.46 2.89 5.96
C GLN A 129 -4.45 3.74 6.77
N THR A 130 -4.11 5.00 7.04
CA THR A 130 -4.95 5.94 7.79
C THR A 130 -6.28 6.20 7.08
N VAL A 131 -6.25 6.37 5.76
CA VAL A 131 -7.46 6.60 4.95
C VAL A 131 -8.35 5.37 4.96
N ILE A 132 -7.78 4.18 4.77
CA ILE A 132 -8.53 2.92 4.81
C ILE A 132 -9.18 2.70 6.18
N GLN A 133 -8.47 3.00 7.27
CA GLN A 133 -9.02 2.89 8.62
C GLN A 133 -10.17 3.87 8.90
N LYS A 134 -10.23 5.01 8.21
CA LYS A 134 -11.32 6.00 8.30
C LYS A 134 -12.55 5.64 7.47
N LEU A 135 -12.47 4.64 6.58
CA LEU A 135 -13.61 4.28 5.74
C LEU A 135 -14.74 3.65 6.56
N PRO A 136 -15.99 4.09 6.37
CA PRO A 136 -17.13 3.58 7.15
C PRO A 136 -17.60 2.18 6.71
N SER A 137 -17.23 1.72 5.51
CA SER A 137 -17.70 0.47 4.90
C SER A 137 -16.74 0.01 3.79
N ASN A 138 -16.87 -1.24 3.35
CA ASN A 138 -16.07 -1.86 2.26
C ASN A 138 -14.56 -1.88 2.54
N LYS A 139 -14.19 -1.97 3.82
CA LYS A 139 -12.79 -1.95 4.23
C LYS A 139 -12.01 -3.13 3.64
N ALA A 140 -12.61 -4.32 3.59
CA ALA A 140 -11.96 -5.50 2.99
C ALA A 140 -11.61 -5.26 1.51
N TYR A 141 -12.57 -4.73 0.74
CA TYR A 141 -12.34 -4.39 -0.67
C TYR A 141 -11.25 -3.32 -0.83
N SER A 142 -11.28 -2.27 -0.01
CA SER A 142 -10.27 -1.21 -0.06
C SER A 142 -8.87 -1.69 0.31
N VAL A 143 -8.74 -2.60 1.29
CA VAL A 143 -7.48 -3.26 1.64
C VAL A 143 -6.99 -4.14 0.48
N GLY A 144 -7.86 -4.95 -0.11
CA GLY A 144 -7.53 -5.79 -1.26
C GLY A 144 -7.04 -4.98 -2.46
N LEU A 145 -7.73 -3.89 -2.78
CA LEU A 145 -7.33 -2.96 -3.84
C LEU A 145 -5.95 -2.36 -3.55
N ALA A 146 -5.74 -1.84 -2.34
CA ALA A 146 -4.47 -1.27 -1.92
C ALA A 146 -3.31 -2.27 -1.98
N LEU A 147 -3.48 -3.47 -1.41
CA LEU A 147 -2.47 -4.52 -1.42
C LEU A 147 -2.16 -4.99 -2.85
N SER A 148 -3.18 -5.08 -3.71
CA SER A 148 -2.99 -5.45 -5.11
C SER A 148 -2.19 -4.39 -5.86
N THR A 149 -2.53 -3.10 -5.74
CA THR A 149 -1.80 -2.01 -6.40
C THR A 149 -0.37 -1.90 -5.88
N LEU A 150 -0.17 -1.92 -4.56
CA LEU A 150 1.15 -1.90 -3.94
C LEU A 150 2.02 -3.07 -4.42
N TRP A 151 1.47 -4.29 -4.43
CA TRP A 151 2.21 -5.46 -4.89
C TRP A 151 2.52 -5.40 -6.37
N SER A 152 1.57 -4.97 -7.22
CA SER A 152 1.80 -4.82 -8.66
C SER A 152 3.00 -3.92 -8.94
N GLN A 153 3.10 -2.78 -8.24
CA GLN A 153 4.22 -1.85 -8.38
C GLN A 153 5.51 -2.40 -7.78
N LEU A 154 5.45 -3.00 -6.59
CA LEU A 154 6.60 -3.65 -5.95
C LEU A 154 7.20 -4.75 -6.84
N SER A 155 6.36 -5.50 -7.56
CA SER A 155 6.79 -6.61 -8.44
C SER A 155 7.58 -6.14 -9.66
N LEU A 156 7.55 -4.85 -9.99
CA LEU A 156 8.35 -4.25 -11.05
C LEU A 156 9.80 -3.96 -10.61
N LEU A 157 10.07 -3.95 -9.30
CA LEU A 157 11.40 -3.69 -8.78
C LEU A 157 12.30 -4.93 -8.93
N PRO A 158 13.57 -4.77 -9.34
CA PRO A 158 14.48 -5.90 -9.46
C PRO A 158 14.81 -6.48 -8.09
N VAL A 159 14.77 -7.80 -7.99
CA VAL A 159 15.19 -8.52 -6.78
C VAL A 159 16.72 -8.57 -6.73
N PRO A 160 17.39 -8.04 -5.69
CA PRO A 160 18.83 -8.08 -5.57
C PRO A 160 19.30 -9.54 -5.39
N TYR A 161 20.42 -9.86 -6.04
CA TYR A 161 20.94 -11.23 -6.14
C TYR A 161 22.27 -11.44 -5.39
N SER A 162 22.78 -10.41 -4.71
CA SER A 162 23.96 -10.50 -3.85
C SER A 162 23.75 -9.73 -2.55
N GLU A 163 24.58 -10.03 -1.54
CA GLU A 163 24.62 -9.30 -0.27
C GLU A 163 24.87 -7.80 -0.49
N GLU A 164 25.83 -7.45 -1.35
CA GLU A 164 26.18 -6.06 -1.65
C GLU A 164 24.97 -5.29 -2.21
N TYR A 165 24.26 -5.86 -3.18
CA TYR A 165 23.07 -5.22 -3.76
C TYR A 165 21.90 -5.16 -2.78
N THR A 166 21.79 -6.12 -1.86
CA THR A 166 20.77 -6.14 -0.81
C THR A 166 21.04 -5.06 0.25
N GLN A 167 22.31 -4.81 0.58
CA GLN A 167 22.71 -3.75 1.50
C GLN A 167 22.55 -2.36 0.90
N ILE A 168 22.88 -2.20 -0.39
CA ILE A 168 22.72 -0.92 -1.10
C ILE A 168 21.22 -0.61 -1.29
N ASP A 169 20.41 -1.63 -1.58
CA ASP A 169 18.98 -1.53 -1.87
C ASP A 169 18.64 -0.38 -2.83
N ASP A 170 19.38 -0.32 -3.96
CA ASP A 170 19.37 0.82 -4.89
C ASP A 170 17.98 1.14 -5.48
N TYR A 171 17.11 0.13 -5.52
CA TYR A 171 15.72 0.26 -5.97
C TYR A 171 14.72 0.35 -4.80
N GLY A 172 15.16 0.15 -3.56
CA GLY A 172 14.35 0.25 -2.34
C GLY A 172 13.39 -0.93 -2.09
N LEU A 173 13.61 -2.07 -2.74
CA LEU A 173 12.72 -3.24 -2.62
C LEU A 173 12.73 -3.79 -1.18
N CYS A 174 13.90 -3.90 -0.55
CA CYS A 174 14.01 -4.46 0.79
C CYS A 174 13.30 -3.56 1.82
N GLN A 175 13.48 -2.24 1.70
CA GLN A 175 12.78 -1.26 2.53
C GLN A 175 11.26 -1.32 2.31
N CYS A 176 10.81 -1.39 1.06
CA CYS A 176 9.39 -1.51 0.76
C CYS A 176 8.79 -2.81 1.30
N CYS A 177 9.49 -3.95 1.20
CA CYS A 177 9.04 -5.21 1.80
C CYS A 177 8.81 -5.07 3.30
N LYS A 178 9.76 -4.46 4.02
CA LYS A 178 9.61 -4.21 5.46
C LYS A 178 8.42 -3.30 5.77
N ALA A 179 8.31 -2.17 5.07
CA ALA A 179 7.22 -1.22 5.26
C ALA A 179 5.85 -1.83 4.91
N LEU A 180 5.80 -2.74 3.94
CA LEU A 180 4.57 -3.44 3.54
C LEU A 180 4.09 -4.44 4.60
N ILE A 181 5.00 -5.03 5.37
CA ILE A 181 4.64 -5.81 6.56
C ILE A 181 4.02 -4.91 7.62
N GLU A 182 4.63 -3.76 7.92
CA GLU A 182 4.12 -2.78 8.89
C GLU A 182 2.74 -2.25 8.46
N PHE A 183 2.53 -2.03 7.16
CA PHE A 183 1.24 -1.65 6.60
C PHE A 183 0.17 -2.75 6.76
N THR A 184 0.54 -4.00 6.51
CA THR A 184 -0.39 -5.13 6.48
C THR A 184 -0.79 -5.60 7.88
N ARG A 185 0.12 -5.49 8.86
CA ARG A 185 -0.04 -6.07 10.21
C ARG A 185 -1.35 -5.67 10.92
N PRO A 186 -1.77 -4.39 10.96
CA PRO A 186 -3.02 -4.02 11.66
C PRO A 186 -4.27 -4.68 11.07
N PHE A 187 -4.28 -4.97 9.76
CA PHE A 187 -5.41 -5.64 9.11
C PHE A 187 -5.43 -7.15 9.41
N VAL A 188 -4.26 -7.76 9.63
CA VAL A 188 -4.16 -9.15 10.07
C VAL A 188 -4.63 -9.27 11.53
N GLU A 189 -4.20 -8.36 12.40
CA GLU A 189 -4.62 -8.31 13.81
C GLU A 189 -6.14 -8.14 13.93
N GLU A 190 -6.75 -7.28 13.13
CA GLU A 190 -8.20 -7.08 13.07
C GLU A 190 -9.00 -8.36 12.74
N VAL A 191 -8.45 -9.21 11.87
CA VAL A 191 -9.03 -10.51 11.51
C VAL A 191 -8.91 -11.51 12.67
N VAL A 192 -7.80 -11.47 13.40
CA VAL A 192 -7.54 -12.36 14.54
C VAL A 192 -8.50 -12.05 15.70
N ASP A 193 -8.74 -10.77 15.96
CA ASP A 193 -9.53 -10.28 17.08
C ASP A 193 -11.05 -10.47 16.88
N ASN A 194 -11.55 -10.40 15.64
CA ASN A 194 -12.99 -10.44 15.34
C ASN A 194 -13.40 -11.58 14.38
N LYS A 195 -13.33 -12.83 14.85
CA LYS A 195 -13.52 -14.02 14.00
C LYS A 195 -14.92 -14.21 13.40
N GLU A 196 -15.96 -13.54 13.90
CA GLU A 196 -17.37 -13.80 13.50
C GLU A 196 -17.97 -12.76 12.52
N ASN A 197 -17.16 -11.81 12.02
CA ASN A 197 -17.64 -10.78 11.08
C ASN A 197 -17.54 -11.25 9.61
N LYS A 198 -18.63 -11.18 8.84
CA LYS A 198 -18.63 -11.49 7.39
C LYS A 198 -17.67 -10.62 6.59
N GLU A 199 -17.46 -9.37 7.00
CA GLU A 199 -16.47 -8.49 6.35
C GLU A 199 -15.04 -8.98 6.62
N ASN A 200 -14.80 -9.65 7.76
CA ASN A 200 -13.50 -10.22 8.07
C ASN A 200 -13.18 -11.46 7.25
N GLU A 201 -14.17 -12.23 6.80
CA GLU A 201 -13.92 -13.32 5.84
C GLU A 201 -13.43 -12.78 4.50
N LYS A 202 -14.05 -11.71 3.98
CA LYS A 202 -13.52 -11.05 2.77
C LYS A 202 -12.13 -10.48 2.98
N LEU A 203 -11.86 -9.90 4.16
CA LEU A 203 -10.53 -9.38 4.48
C LEU A 203 -9.49 -10.51 4.56
N LYS A 204 -9.84 -11.68 5.14
CA LYS A 204 -8.99 -12.88 5.10
C LYS A 204 -8.66 -13.28 3.68
N ASP A 205 -9.63 -13.29 2.77
CA ASP A 205 -9.41 -13.65 1.37
C ASP A 205 -8.43 -12.70 0.69
N GLU A 206 -8.58 -11.39 0.89
CA GLU A 206 -7.66 -10.39 0.33
C GLU A 206 -6.24 -10.48 0.92
N LEU A 207 -6.12 -10.71 2.23
CA LEU A 207 -4.83 -10.94 2.90
C LEU A 207 -4.16 -12.23 2.42
N LEU A 208 -4.95 -13.29 2.19
CA LEU A 208 -4.46 -14.57 1.68
C LEU A 208 -3.93 -14.41 0.25
N LYS A 209 -4.65 -13.71 -0.63
CA LYS A 209 -4.19 -13.37 -1.98
C LYS A 209 -2.86 -12.59 -1.92
N PHE A 210 -2.77 -11.60 -1.04
CA PHE A 210 -1.54 -10.84 -0.84
C PHE A 210 -0.36 -11.72 -0.38
N CYS A 211 -0.59 -12.66 0.55
CA CYS A 211 0.44 -13.59 1.00
C CYS A 211 0.96 -14.48 -0.14
N PHE A 212 0.06 -15.04 -0.97
CA PHE A 212 0.48 -15.85 -2.12
C PHE A 212 1.20 -15.02 -3.18
N LYS A 213 0.73 -13.80 -3.46
CA LYS A 213 1.43 -12.85 -4.32
C LYS A 213 2.84 -12.57 -3.81
N SER A 214 3.01 -12.33 -2.51
CA SER A 214 4.31 -12.09 -1.85
C SER A 214 5.25 -13.30 -1.90
N LEU A 215 4.71 -14.52 -1.75
CA LEU A 215 5.45 -15.77 -1.93
C LEU A 215 5.95 -15.93 -3.36
N LYS A 216 5.14 -15.57 -4.36
CA LYS A 216 5.56 -15.57 -5.77
C LYS A 216 6.60 -14.50 -6.07
N CYS A 217 6.39 -13.26 -5.63
CA CYS A 217 7.31 -12.16 -5.84
C CYS A 217 7.28 -11.23 -4.62
N PRO A 218 8.44 -10.90 -4.03
CA PRO A 218 9.80 -11.18 -4.52
C PRO A 218 10.40 -12.53 -4.12
N LEU A 219 9.73 -13.32 -3.26
CA LEU A 219 10.37 -14.41 -2.53
C LEU A 219 10.83 -15.60 -3.40
N LEU A 220 10.17 -15.89 -4.53
CA LEU A 220 10.56 -16.98 -5.42
C LEU A 220 11.96 -16.79 -6.02
N THR A 221 12.36 -15.54 -6.26
CA THR A 221 13.63 -15.19 -6.93
C THR A 221 14.66 -14.60 -5.97
N ALA A 222 14.28 -14.40 -4.70
CA ALA A 222 15.18 -13.88 -3.68
C ALA A 222 16.31 -14.86 -3.38
N GLN A 223 17.53 -14.34 -3.21
CA GLN A 223 18.66 -15.10 -2.70
C GLN A 223 18.70 -14.93 -1.19
N PHE A 224 18.85 -16.05 -0.48
CA PHE A 224 18.94 -16.07 0.98
C PHE A 224 20.38 -16.29 1.41
N LEU A 225 20.80 -15.59 2.45
CA LEU A 225 22.16 -15.72 2.95
C LEU A 225 22.33 -17.08 3.63
N GLU A 226 23.49 -17.72 3.43
CA GLU A 226 23.85 -18.87 4.24
C GLU A 226 23.86 -18.45 5.71
N GLN A 227 23.33 -19.31 6.59
CA GLN A 227 23.23 -19.02 8.02
C GLN A 227 24.62 -18.76 8.61
N SER A 228 25.03 -17.49 8.63
CA SER A 228 26.25 -17.08 9.30
C SER A 228 25.98 -17.01 10.80
N GLU A 229 26.98 -17.39 11.61
CA GLU A 229 26.88 -17.37 13.07
C GLU A 229 26.61 -15.95 13.64
N ASP A 230 26.77 -14.91 12.82
CA ASP A 230 26.66 -13.50 13.21
C ASP A 230 25.25 -12.90 13.09
N GLY A 231 24.21 -13.73 12.87
CA GLY A 231 22.82 -13.29 12.94
C GLY A 231 22.47 -12.17 11.95
N GLY A 232 23.08 -12.19 10.75
CA GLY A 232 22.81 -11.23 9.69
C GLY A 232 21.31 -11.13 9.40
N ASN A 233 20.76 -9.92 9.45
CA ASN A 233 19.33 -9.66 9.27
C ASN A 233 18.98 -9.64 7.77
N ASP A 234 18.89 -10.83 7.16
CA ASP A 234 18.43 -10.99 5.76
C ASP A 234 17.00 -10.42 5.61
N PRO A 235 16.81 -9.35 4.82
CA PRO A 235 15.52 -8.70 4.66
C PRO A 235 14.44 -9.61 4.07
N PHE A 236 14.80 -10.50 3.13
CA PHE A 236 13.84 -11.42 2.52
C PHE A 236 13.50 -12.56 3.45
N ARG A 237 14.44 -12.99 4.29
CA ARG A 237 14.15 -13.94 5.37
C ARG A 237 13.16 -13.34 6.37
N GLY A 238 13.39 -12.10 6.79
CA GLY A 238 12.45 -11.36 7.65
C GLY A 238 11.07 -11.21 7.02
N PHE A 239 11.01 -10.82 5.75
CA PHE A 239 9.77 -10.72 4.99
C PHE A 239 9.04 -12.08 4.88
N ALA A 240 9.75 -13.16 4.55
CA ALA A 240 9.18 -14.50 4.46
C ALA A 240 8.63 -15.00 5.80
N CYS A 241 9.34 -14.78 6.91
CA CYS A 241 8.88 -15.11 8.26
C CYS A 241 7.53 -14.44 8.56
N GLU A 242 7.40 -13.16 8.24
CA GLU A 242 6.17 -12.39 8.49
C GLU A 242 5.02 -12.84 7.58
N ILE A 243 5.27 -13.10 6.29
CA ILE A 243 4.25 -13.63 5.37
C ILE A 243 3.74 -15.01 5.83
N ILE A 244 4.63 -15.91 6.25
CA ILE A 244 4.26 -17.22 6.80
C ILE A 244 3.52 -17.07 8.14
N GLY A 245 3.93 -16.09 8.95
CA GLY A 245 3.25 -15.70 10.18
C GLY A 245 1.80 -15.24 9.91
N PHE A 246 1.61 -14.35 8.95
CA PHE A 246 0.29 -13.87 8.54
C PHE A 246 -0.60 -15.01 8.06
N LEU A 247 -0.11 -15.90 7.18
CA LEU A 247 -0.83 -17.10 6.74
C LEU A 247 -1.34 -17.94 7.92
N SER A 248 -0.50 -18.13 8.94
CA SER A 248 -0.86 -18.87 10.15
C SER A 248 -1.95 -18.14 10.95
N GLN A 249 -1.80 -16.83 11.14
CA GLN A 249 -2.73 -15.98 11.90
C GLN A 249 -4.12 -15.91 11.25
N ILE A 250 -4.20 -15.83 9.92
CA ILE A 250 -5.48 -15.79 9.19
C ILE A 250 -6.16 -17.18 9.05
N GLY A 251 -5.59 -18.25 9.63
CA GLY A 251 -6.21 -19.58 9.67
C GLY A 251 -5.78 -20.55 8.55
N HIS A 252 -4.67 -20.22 7.88
CA HIS A 252 -4.09 -20.98 6.77
C HIS A 252 -2.63 -21.35 7.05
N PRO A 253 -2.34 -22.10 8.14
CA PRO A 253 -0.98 -22.48 8.47
C PRO A 253 -0.36 -23.39 7.40
N VAL A 254 0.97 -23.37 7.31
CA VAL A 254 1.75 -24.08 6.28
C VAL A 254 1.34 -25.55 6.09
N PRO A 255 1.15 -26.38 7.14
CA PRO A 255 0.76 -27.77 6.95
C PRO A 255 -0.59 -27.92 6.24
N LYS A 256 -1.56 -27.04 6.55
CA LYS A 256 -2.89 -27.05 5.92
C LYS A 256 -2.78 -26.65 4.45
N ILE A 257 -1.93 -25.68 4.12
CA ILE A 257 -1.67 -25.26 2.74
C ILE A 257 -1.10 -26.42 1.92
N ILE A 258 -0.01 -27.03 2.40
CA ILE A 258 0.66 -28.14 1.70
C ILE A 258 -0.26 -29.34 1.52
N LEU A 259 -1.03 -29.72 2.54
CA LEU A 259 -1.96 -30.87 2.48
C LEU A 259 -3.14 -30.65 1.53
N ASN A 260 -3.55 -29.40 1.33
CA ASN A 260 -4.65 -29.04 0.43
C ASN A 260 -4.18 -28.85 -1.02
N HIS A 261 -2.88 -28.61 -1.23
CA HIS A 261 -2.29 -28.51 -2.56
C HIS A 261 -2.45 -29.84 -3.33
N GLY A 262 -2.99 -29.77 -4.56
CA GLY A 262 -3.23 -30.95 -5.41
C GLY A 262 -4.53 -31.74 -5.14
N ARG A 263 -5.38 -31.32 -4.18
CA ARG A 263 -6.72 -31.91 -4.01
C ARG A 263 -7.70 -31.38 -5.07
N LYS A 264 -8.45 -32.28 -5.72
CA LYS A 264 -9.50 -31.94 -6.72
C LYS A 264 -10.60 -31.01 -6.20
N LYS A 265 -10.83 -31.00 -4.88
CA LYS A 265 -11.73 -30.10 -4.18
C LYS A 265 -10.90 -29.35 -3.16
N ARG A 266 -10.34 -28.22 -3.60
CA ARG A 266 -9.64 -27.28 -2.73
C ARG A 266 -10.64 -26.81 -1.68
N THR A 267 -10.41 -27.07 -0.39
CA THR A 267 -11.16 -26.47 0.74
C THR A 267 -10.73 -25.01 0.94
N TRP A 268 -10.59 -24.31 -0.17
CA TRP A 268 -10.43 -22.87 -0.28
C TRP A 268 -11.75 -22.43 -0.90
N ASP A 269 -12.87 -22.63 -0.20
CA ASP A 269 -14.24 -22.51 -0.75
C ASP A 269 -14.55 -21.11 -1.33
N TYR A 270 -13.64 -20.14 -1.20
CA TYR A 270 -13.82 -18.73 -1.55
C TYR A 270 -12.80 -18.17 -2.55
N LEU A 271 -11.78 -18.96 -2.92
CA LEU A 271 -10.83 -18.60 -3.95
C LEU A 271 -11.37 -19.16 -5.28
N GLU A 272 -12.35 -18.46 -5.87
CA GLU A 272 -12.68 -18.60 -7.30
C GLU A 272 -11.46 -18.13 -8.08
N LEU A 273 -10.48 -19.02 -8.18
CA LEU A 273 -9.24 -18.73 -8.88
C LEU A 273 -9.41 -19.07 -10.35
N GLU A 274 -9.27 -18.08 -11.22
CA GLU A 274 -9.27 -18.26 -12.68
C GLU A 274 -8.08 -19.13 -13.12
N GLU A 275 -8.11 -19.72 -14.32
CA GLU A 275 -7.05 -20.63 -14.82
C GLU A 275 -5.64 -20.00 -14.85
N GLU A 276 -5.56 -18.67 -14.95
CA GLU A 276 -4.32 -17.88 -14.87
C GLU A 276 -3.69 -17.94 -13.46
N GLU A 277 -4.51 -18.14 -12.42
CA GLU A 277 -4.10 -18.16 -11.01
C GLU A 277 -3.64 -19.54 -10.52
N ASP A 278 -3.94 -20.62 -11.26
CA ASP A 278 -3.41 -21.97 -10.96
C ASP A 278 -1.88 -22.04 -11.13
N ARG A 279 -1.34 -21.37 -12.15
CA ARG A 279 0.11 -21.21 -12.31
C ARG A 279 0.70 -20.31 -11.22
N GLN A 280 0.00 -19.24 -10.85
CA GLN A 280 0.46 -18.34 -9.78
C GLN A 280 0.51 -19.04 -8.42
N LEU A 281 -0.44 -19.94 -8.15
CA LEU A 281 -0.44 -20.77 -6.96
C LEU A 281 0.74 -21.75 -6.98
N ALA A 282 1.05 -22.37 -8.12
CA ALA A 282 2.19 -23.29 -8.22
C ALA A 282 3.53 -22.60 -7.90
N ASP A 283 3.75 -21.39 -8.43
CA ASP A 283 4.93 -20.57 -8.14
C ASP A 283 5.03 -20.22 -6.65
N ALA A 284 3.92 -19.73 -6.06
CA ALA A 284 3.86 -19.40 -4.65
C ALA A 284 4.11 -20.63 -3.76
N MET A 285 3.62 -21.80 -4.16
CA MET A 285 3.82 -23.07 -3.46
C MET A 285 5.25 -23.58 -3.58
N ALA A 286 5.88 -23.43 -4.74
CA ALA A 286 7.30 -23.75 -4.93
C ALA A 286 8.17 -22.89 -4.01
N SER A 287 7.91 -21.57 -3.98
CA SER A 287 8.55 -20.62 -3.08
C SER A 287 8.34 -21.02 -1.61
N LEU A 288 7.09 -21.25 -1.18
CA LEU A 288 6.79 -21.66 0.19
C LEU A 288 7.52 -22.96 0.59
N THR A 289 7.56 -23.94 -0.31
CA THR A 289 8.24 -25.22 -0.06
C THR A 289 9.75 -25.01 0.11
N TYR A 290 10.37 -24.18 -0.72
CA TYR A 290 11.78 -23.82 -0.57
C TYR A 290 12.06 -23.11 0.76
N LEU A 291 11.25 -22.09 1.10
CA LEU A 291 11.40 -21.35 2.36
C LEU A 291 11.29 -22.24 3.60
N VAL A 292 10.37 -23.21 3.57
CA VAL A 292 10.12 -24.07 4.72
C VAL A 292 11.15 -25.19 4.83
N PHE A 293 11.41 -25.92 3.74
CA PHE A 293 12.25 -27.13 3.79
C PHE A 293 13.74 -26.87 3.56
N VAL A 294 14.10 -25.81 2.84
CA VAL A 294 15.51 -25.43 2.59
C VAL A 294 15.95 -24.35 3.56
N GLN A 295 15.17 -23.27 3.72
CA GLN A 295 15.52 -22.15 4.61
C GLN A 295 15.08 -22.36 6.07
N GLY A 296 14.33 -23.43 6.35
CA GLY A 296 13.90 -23.80 7.71
C GLY A 296 12.89 -22.85 8.33
N ILE A 297 12.23 -21.99 7.54
CA ILE A 297 11.30 -20.98 8.06
C ILE A 297 9.95 -21.63 8.39
N GLY A 298 9.51 -21.56 9.65
CA GLY A 298 8.24 -22.15 10.09
C GLY A 298 8.22 -23.68 10.07
N ILE A 299 9.39 -24.33 9.99
CA ILE A 299 9.52 -25.79 9.96
C ILE A 299 9.04 -26.46 11.25
N ASP A 300 9.08 -25.73 12.37
CA ASP A 300 8.57 -26.12 13.68
C ASP A 300 7.04 -26.34 13.71
N GLN A 301 6.32 -25.78 12.75
CA GLN A 301 4.88 -25.99 12.60
C GLN A 301 4.53 -27.31 11.90
N LEU A 302 5.51 -27.94 11.23
CA LEU A 302 5.30 -29.21 10.54
C LEU A 302 5.48 -30.39 11.50
N PRO A 303 4.65 -31.44 11.37
CA PRO A 303 4.90 -32.70 12.06
C PRO A 303 6.28 -33.24 11.69
N VAL A 304 7.00 -33.82 12.66
CA VAL A 304 8.26 -34.50 12.39
C VAL A 304 8.00 -35.72 11.50
N VAL A 305 8.46 -35.66 10.25
CA VAL A 305 8.41 -36.77 9.30
C VAL A 305 9.84 -37.26 9.04
N LEU A 306 10.50 -37.75 10.08
CA LEU A 306 11.76 -38.48 9.93
C LEU A 306 11.44 -39.96 9.75
N ARG A 307 11.88 -40.55 8.64
CA ARG A 307 11.90 -42.00 8.42
C ARG A 307 13.27 -42.56 8.77
#